data_AF-A0A7K1ZFW8-F1
#
_entry.id   AF-A0A7K1ZFW8-F1
#
_cell.length_a   1.000
_cell.length_b   1.000
_cell.length_c   1.000
_cell.angle_alpha   90.00
_cell.angle_beta   90.00
_cell.angle_gamma   90.00
#
_symmetry.space_group_name_H-M   'P 1'
#
loop_
_entity.id
_entity.type
_entity.pdbx_description
1 polymer ?
#
loop_
_entity_poly.entity_id
_entity_poly.type
_entity_poly.pdbx_seq_one_letter_code
_entity_poly.pdbx_strand_id
1 'polypeptide(L)'
;MKKLLTILALVFALSWSLPASAQEFSFGADIVSRYVWRGFDFGESASVQPSLAFSHGGLEIGTWASYATNPGSADANEHDLWIGYSAGAFSVGITDYYFPNATHEEHDHDHDEHEDEETIGFFDFSGDGEGAHWIEPYVSFGGTDSFPVTLYAAYMAHNDVDNSLYLNASVPFTVGEVEMSFGIGASAGKSAFYATDGFSIIDMVLGASKSIPITDKFELPVSVSYILNPTHEKSYLVFGISL
;
A
#
# COMPACT_ATOMS: atom_id res chain seq x y z
N MET A 1 -7.88 4.35 30.26
CA MET A 1 -6.81 4.78 31.21
C MET A 1 -5.69 3.75 31.37
N LYS A 2 -5.95 2.50 31.80
CA LYS A 2 -4.89 1.48 31.97
C LYS A 2 -4.11 1.19 30.68
N LYS A 3 -4.80 1.03 29.54
CA LYS A 3 -4.17 0.85 28.21
C LYS A 3 -3.30 2.04 27.77
N LEU A 4 -3.75 3.28 28.06
CA LEU A 4 -3.04 4.52 27.74
C LEU A 4 -1.74 4.68 28.55
N LEU A 5 -1.76 4.28 29.83
CA LEU A 5 -0.57 4.25 30.69
C LEU A 5 0.44 3.18 30.27
N THR A 6 -0.02 2.04 29.74
CA THR A 6 0.86 1.00 29.19
C THR A 6 1.54 1.46 27.90
N ILE A 7 0.82 2.17 27.02
CA ILE A 7 1.38 2.76 25.79
C ILE A 7 2.41 3.85 26.14
N LEU A 8 2.09 4.76 27.08
CA LEU A 8 3.06 5.77 27.53
C LEU A 8 4.31 5.13 28.16
N ALA A 9 4.15 4.05 28.91
CA ALA A 9 5.27 3.33 29.52
C ALA A 9 6.17 2.64 28.46
N LEU A 10 5.59 2.12 27.37
CA LEU A 10 6.36 1.59 26.24
C LEU A 10 7.12 2.70 25.49
N VAL A 11 6.45 3.81 25.17
CA VAL A 11 7.07 4.96 24.50
C VAL A 11 8.20 5.55 25.35
N PHE A 12 8.04 5.59 26.68
CA PHE A 12 9.08 6.07 27.59
C PHE A 12 10.23 5.05 27.74
N ALA A 13 9.97 3.74 27.64
CA ALA A 13 11.02 2.73 27.66
C ALA A 13 11.89 2.73 26.38
N LEU A 14 11.33 3.15 25.24
CA LEU A 14 12.08 3.37 23.99
C LEU A 14 12.94 4.65 24.01
N SER A 15 12.82 5.51 25.03
CA SER A 15 13.61 6.74 25.14
C SER A 15 15.03 6.54 25.69
N TRP A 16 15.50 5.31 25.83
CA TRP A 16 16.91 5.04 26.11
C TRP A 16 17.77 5.49 24.93
N SER A 17 18.69 6.42 25.22
CA SER A 17 19.64 6.98 24.28
C SER A 17 20.55 5.89 23.71
N LEU A 18 20.10 5.29 22.62
CA LEU A 18 20.91 4.41 21.79
C LEU A 18 21.90 5.27 21.00
N PRO A 19 23.15 4.79 20.79
CA PRO A 19 24.17 5.55 20.08
C PRO A 19 23.72 5.91 18.66
N ALA A 20 24.12 7.11 18.20
CA ALA A 20 23.77 7.70 16.92
C ALA A 20 24.39 6.95 15.72
N SER A 21 23.82 5.81 15.37
CA SER A 21 24.05 5.15 14.09
C SER A 21 22.71 5.04 13.35
N ALA A 22 22.61 5.74 12.21
CA ALA A 22 21.57 5.67 11.18
C ALA A 22 20.13 5.42 11.68
N GLN A 23 19.64 6.28 12.57
CA GLN A 23 18.20 6.43 12.80
C GLN A 23 17.71 7.52 11.85
N GLU A 24 16.76 7.18 10.98
CA GLU A 24 16.22 8.11 10.01
C GLU A 24 14.70 8.14 10.14
N PHE A 25 14.16 9.34 10.37
CA PHE A 25 12.75 9.59 10.19
C PHE A 25 12.58 10.18 8.78
N SER A 26 11.75 9.54 7.97
CA SER A 26 11.31 10.06 6.68
C SER A 26 9.82 10.35 6.74
N PHE A 27 9.39 11.43 6.09
CA PHE A 27 7.98 11.75 5.92
C PHE A 27 7.83 12.47 4.59
N GLY A 28 6.66 12.37 4.01
CA GLY A 28 6.37 12.97 2.72
C GLY A 28 4.90 12.80 2.37
N ALA A 29 4.55 13.20 1.16
CA ALA A 29 3.24 12.89 0.60
C ALA A 29 3.31 12.79 -0.91
N ASP A 30 2.64 11.78 -1.44
CA ASP A 30 2.39 11.69 -2.87
C ASP A 30 1.04 12.33 -3.22
N ILE A 31 0.97 12.94 -4.40
CA ILE A 31 -0.28 13.35 -5.02
C ILE A 31 -0.41 12.55 -6.30
N VAL A 32 -1.45 11.72 -6.39
CA VAL A 32 -1.74 10.90 -7.56
C VAL A 32 -3.04 11.32 -8.19
N SER A 33 -3.12 11.27 -9.52
CA SER A 33 -4.36 11.56 -10.24
C SER A 33 -5.46 10.53 -9.99
N ARG A 34 -5.09 9.36 -9.47
CA ARG A 34 -5.97 8.25 -9.08
C ARG A 34 -5.23 7.27 -8.17
N TYR A 35 -5.91 6.71 -7.18
CA TYR A 35 -5.34 5.63 -6.37
C TYR A 35 -5.65 4.29 -7.04
N VAL A 36 -4.65 3.65 -7.65
CA VAL A 36 -4.79 2.31 -8.24
C VAL A 36 -3.91 1.33 -7.50
N TRP A 37 -4.52 0.37 -6.80
CA TRP A 37 -3.83 -0.65 -6.01
C TRP A 37 -3.91 -2.00 -6.71
N ARG A 38 -2.76 -2.58 -7.09
CA ARG A 38 -2.64 -3.90 -7.74
C ARG A 38 -3.62 -4.12 -8.91
N GLY A 39 -3.86 -3.06 -9.70
CA GLY A 39 -4.76 -3.07 -10.87
C GLY A 39 -6.22 -2.74 -10.57
N PHE A 40 -6.57 -2.36 -9.34
CA PHE A 40 -7.91 -1.99 -8.90
C PHE A 40 -7.97 -0.50 -8.56
N ASP A 41 -9.06 0.16 -8.93
CA ASP A 41 -9.28 1.57 -8.62
C ASP A 41 -9.85 1.72 -7.21
N PHE A 42 -9.11 2.42 -6.35
CA PHE A 42 -9.45 2.71 -4.96
C PHE A 42 -9.83 4.18 -4.82
N GLY A 43 -10.85 4.57 -5.59
CA GLY A 43 -11.39 5.92 -5.61
C GLY A 43 -11.11 6.58 -6.95
N GLU A 44 -12.20 6.80 -7.69
CA GLU A 44 -12.26 7.46 -9.01
C GLU A 44 -11.94 8.98 -8.93
N SER A 45 -10.90 9.36 -8.17
CA SER A 45 -10.49 10.73 -7.92
C SER A 45 -8.99 10.85 -7.64
N ALA A 46 -8.46 12.06 -7.77
CA ALA A 46 -7.11 12.33 -7.29
C ALA A 46 -7.02 12.09 -5.78
N SER A 47 -5.88 11.58 -5.32
CA SER A 47 -5.66 11.23 -3.92
C SER A 47 -4.37 11.86 -3.40
N VAL A 48 -4.37 12.21 -2.11
CA VAL A 48 -3.19 12.67 -1.37
C VAL A 48 -2.78 11.56 -0.42
N GLN A 49 -1.51 11.17 -0.50
CA GLN A 49 -0.99 9.94 0.10
C GLN A 49 0.17 10.23 1.05
N PRO A 50 -0.09 10.67 2.29
CA PRO A 50 0.96 10.98 3.25
C PRO A 50 1.65 9.72 3.77
N SER A 51 2.92 9.87 4.16
CA SER A 51 3.68 8.81 4.81
C SER A 51 4.58 9.33 5.94
N LEU A 52 4.87 8.45 6.89
CA LEU A 52 5.85 8.65 7.96
C LEU A 52 6.50 7.31 8.28
N ALA A 53 7.83 7.25 8.28
CA ALA A 53 8.58 6.05 8.62
C ALA A 53 9.76 6.35 9.56
N PHE A 54 10.13 5.33 10.32
CA PHE A 54 11.35 5.28 11.13
C PHE A 54 12.17 4.06 10.70
N SER A 55 13.43 4.27 10.39
CA SER A 55 14.32 3.19 9.94
C SER A 55 15.60 3.15 10.78
N HIS A 56 16.02 1.93 11.15
CA HIS A 56 17.25 1.68 11.90
C HIS A 56 17.81 0.27 11.66
N GLY A 57 19.03 0.17 11.13
CA GLY A 57 19.77 -1.10 11.07
C GLY A 57 19.07 -2.21 10.28
N GLY A 58 18.30 -1.85 9.25
CA GLY A 58 17.51 -2.76 8.42
C GLY A 58 16.04 -2.88 8.84
N LEU A 59 15.69 -2.50 10.08
CA LEU A 59 14.30 -2.37 10.52
C LEU A 59 13.70 -1.08 9.94
N GLU A 60 12.44 -1.16 9.53
CA GLU A 60 11.60 -0.01 9.19
C GLU A 60 10.21 -0.21 9.80
N ILE A 61 9.64 0.85 10.36
CA ILE A 61 8.26 0.90 10.84
C ILE A 61 7.65 2.20 10.32
N GLY A 62 6.45 2.14 9.76
CA GLY A 62 5.81 3.36 9.27
C GLY A 62 4.30 3.30 9.16
N THR A 63 3.74 4.41 8.71
CA THR A 63 2.33 4.58 8.39
C THR A 63 2.17 5.34 7.08
N TRP A 64 1.14 4.97 6.34
CA TRP A 64 0.77 5.56 5.05
C TRP A 64 -0.74 5.72 5.04
N ALA A 65 -1.25 6.64 4.23
CA ALA A 65 -2.67 6.72 3.98
C ALA A 65 -2.93 7.10 2.53
N SER A 66 -4.16 6.87 2.06
CA SER A 66 -4.69 7.48 0.84
C SER A 66 -5.98 8.20 1.15
N TYR A 67 -6.02 9.50 0.86
CA TYR A 67 -7.23 10.32 0.98
C TYR A 67 -7.69 10.80 -0.38
N ALA A 68 -8.86 10.32 -0.79
CA ALA A 68 -9.54 10.82 -1.96
C ALA A 68 -9.86 12.31 -1.81
N THR A 69 -9.60 13.10 -2.86
CA THR A 69 -9.89 14.53 -2.87
C THR A 69 -11.36 14.83 -3.20
N ASN A 70 -12.08 13.86 -3.76
CA ASN A 70 -13.51 13.92 -3.97
C ASN A 70 -14.24 13.19 -2.82
N PRO A 71 -15.16 13.86 -2.09
CA PRO A 71 -15.95 13.23 -1.04
C PRO A 71 -16.71 11.97 -1.49
N GLY A 72 -17.18 11.92 -2.75
CA GLY A 72 -17.87 10.74 -3.31
C GLY A 72 -16.94 9.57 -3.64
N SER A 73 -15.66 9.65 -3.28
CA SER A 73 -14.67 8.58 -3.42
C SER A 73 -13.99 8.25 -2.09
N ALA A 74 -14.51 8.78 -0.97
CA ALA A 74 -13.92 8.62 0.34
C ALA A 74 -14.04 7.19 0.91
N ASP A 75 -14.94 6.36 0.38
CA ASP A 75 -15.14 4.97 0.86
C ASP A 75 -13.87 4.11 0.71
N ALA A 76 -13.01 4.47 -0.25
CA ALA A 76 -11.72 3.83 -0.48
C ALA A 76 -10.55 4.50 0.27
N ASN A 77 -10.82 5.42 1.20
CA ASN A 77 -9.77 5.94 2.06
C ASN A 77 -9.18 4.79 2.89
N GLU A 78 -7.87 4.82 3.04
CA GLU A 78 -7.09 3.72 3.61
C GLU A 78 -5.99 4.30 4.50
N HIS A 79 -5.76 3.70 5.66
CA HIS A 79 -4.60 3.98 6.50
C HIS A 79 -3.88 2.68 6.83
N ASP A 80 -2.58 2.67 6.55
CA ASP A 80 -1.76 1.49 6.72
C ASP A 80 -0.77 1.70 7.85
N LEU A 81 -0.47 0.60 8.52
CA LEU A 81 0.71 0.46 9.36
C LEU A 81 1.59 -0.65 8.78
N TRP A 82 2.90 -0.46 8.75
CA TRP A 82 3.81 -1.54 8.40
C TRP A 82 5.00 -1.65 9.34
N ILE A 83 5.55 -2.86 9.37
CA ILE A 83 6.86 -3.16 9.93
C ILE A 83 7.59 -4.10 8.98
N GLY A 84 8.85 -3.80 8.69
CA GLY A 84 9.68 -4.58 7.78
C GLY A 84 11.12 -4.68 8.26
N TYR A 85 11.81 -5.72 7.80
CA TYR A 85 13.24 -5.88 8.00
C TYR A 85 13.92 -6.28 6.68
N SER A 86 14.98 -5.56 6.35
CA SER A 86 15.77 -5.76 5.14
C SER A 86 17.19 -6.25 5.46
N ALA A 87 17.62 -7.31 4.77
CA ALA A 87 18.95 -7.87 4.83
C ALA A 87 19.52 -8.05 3.42
N GLY A 88 20.30 -7.06 2.98
CA GLY A 88 20.77 -7.02 1.59
C GLY A 88 19.61 -6.82 0.63
N ALA A 89 19.51 -7.66 -0.40
CA ALA A 89 18.44 -7.58 -1.38
C ALA A 89 17.12 -8.22 -0.92
N PHE A 90 17.08 -8.88 0.24
CA PHE A 90 15.87 -9.54 0.73
C PHE A 90 15.22 -8.72 1.83
N SER A 91 13.89 -8.64 1.79
CA SER A 91 13.08 -8.04 2.85
C SER A 91 11.93 -8.95 3.24
N VAL A 92 11.52 -8.85 4.50
CA VAL A 92 10.30 -9.44 5.03
C VAL A 92 9.57 -8.39 5.83
N GLY A 93 8.24 -8.45 5.86
CA GLY A 93 7.47 -7.51 6.65
C GLY A 93 6.02 -7.92 6.78
N ILE A 94 5.25 -7.05 7.42
CA ILE A 94 3.81 -7.15 7.59
C ILE A 94 3.23 -5.77 7.35
N THR A 95 2.19 -5.72 6.52
CA THR A 95 1.33 -4.54 6.38
C THR A 95 -0.01 -4.84 7.05
N ASP A 96 -0.53 -3.87 7.78
CA ASP A 96 -1.88 -3.84 8.33
C ASP A 96 -2.65 -2.76 7.56
N TYR A 97 -3.53 -3.20 6.66
CA TYR A 97 -4.41 -2.32 5.88
C TYR A 97 -5.67 -2.05 6.69
N TYR A 98 -5.99 -0.76 6.91
CA TYR A 98 -7.19 -0.35 7.62
C TYR A 98 -8.01 0.65 6.80
N PHE A 99 -9.29 0.33 6.60
CA PHE A 99 -10.23 1.17 5.84
C PHE A 99 -11.16 1.89 6.82
N PRO A 100 -10.92 3.16 7.18
CA PRO A 100 -11.71 3.90 8.18
C PRO A 100 -13.19 4.06 7.87
N ASN A 101 -13.58 3.87 6.61
CA ASN A 101 -14.95 4.01 6.13
C ASN A 101 -15.57 2.65 5.78
N ALA A 102 -14.92 1.53 6.10
CA ALA A 102 -15.51 0.21 5.92
C ALA A 102 -16.74 0.06 6.84
N THR A 103 -17.80 -0.46 6.25
CA THR A 103 -19.07 -0.80 6.93
C THR A 103 -19.27 -2.31 6.82
N HIS A 104 -20.05 -2.91 7.72
CA HIS A 104 -20.44 -4.32 7.57
C HIS A 104 -21.25 -4.46 6.28
N GLU A 105 -20.92 -5.41 5.41
CA GLU A 105 -21.73 -5.68 4.23
C GLU A 105 -23.15 -6.07 4.66
N GLU A 106 -24.13 -5.20 4.43
CA GLU A 106 -25.53 -5.59 4.54
C GLU A 106 -25.83 -6.60 3.43
N HIS A 107 -26.01 -7.85 3.83
CA HIS A 107 -26.46 -8.94 2.98
C HIS A 107 -27.93 -8.82 2.49
N ASP A 108 -28.52 -7.61 2.44
CA ASP A 108 -29.92 -7.43 2.00
C ASP A 108 -30.06 -6.40 0.86
N HIS A 109 -30.41 -6.92 -0.31
CA HIS A 109 -30.62 -6.19 -1.56
C HIS A 109 -31.93 -5.37 -1.61
N ASP A 110 -32.49 -4.95 -0.48
CA ASP A 110 -33.82 -4.34 -0.46
C ASP A 110 -33.97 -3.31 0.67
N HIS A 111 -33.12 -2.27 0.72
CA HIS A 111 -33.43 -1.09 1.53
C HIS A 111 -33.04 0.23 0.84
N ASP A 112 -34.08 0.92 0.36
CA ASP A 112 -34.12 2.37 0.17
C ASP A 112 -34.02 3.03 1.58
N GLU A 113 -33.30 4.16 1.65
CA GLU A 113 -33.23 5.14 2.76
C GLU A 113 -32.22 4.87 3.90
N HIS A 114 -31.08 5.59 3.83
CA HIS A 114 -30.46 6.35 4.94
C HIS A 114 -30.55 5.79 6.37
N GLU A 115 -30.18 4.53 6.60
CA GLU A 115 -29.78 4.08 7.94
C GLU A 115 -28.28 4.36 8.10
N ASP A 116 -27.91 4.93 9.26
CA ASP A 116 -26.54 5.28 9.60
C ASP A 116 -25.70 4.00 9.65
N GLU A 117 -25.10 3.59 8.53
CA GLU A 117 -24.22 2.41 8.47
C GLU A 117 -23.14 2.54 9.55
N GLU A 118 -23.17 1.67 10.56
CA GLU A 118 -22.17 1.69 11.63
C GLU A 118 -20.82 1.28 11.05
N THR A 119 -19.87 2.22 11.02
CA THR A 119 -18.51 1.93 10.58
C THR A 119 -17.84 0.94 11.52
N ILE A 120 -17.05 0.03 10.95
CA ILE A 120 -16.30 -0.96 11.72
C ILE A 120 -15.24 -0.21 12.54
N GLY A 121 -15.27 -0.38 13.86
CA GLY A 121 -14.37 0.37 14.75
C GLY A 121 -12.91 -0.07 14.61
N PHE A 122 -11.96 0.88 14.66
CA PHE A 122 -10.50 0.62 14.57
C PHE A 122 -9.93 -0.45 15.52
N PHE A 123 -10.62 -0.84 16.60
CA PHE A 123 -10.12 -1.91 17.48
C PHE A 123 -10.79 -3.26 17.23
N ASP A 124 -11.56 -3.37 16.15
CA ASP A 124 -12.19 -4.59 15.71
C ASP A 124 -11.24 -5.38 14.78
N PHE A 125 -10.60 -6.38 15.36
CA PHE A 125 -9.74 -7.36 14.67
C PHE A 125 -10.48 -8.70 14.48
N SER A 126 -11.81 -8.65 14.27
CA SER A 126 -12.52 -9.82 13.77
C SER A 126 -11.97 -10.23 12.40
N GLY A 127 -12.14 -11.51 12.06
CA GLY A 127 -11.59 -12.08 10.83
C GLY A 127 -12.68 -12.32 9.79
N ASP A 128 -12.26 -12.96 8.69
CA ASP A 128 -13.15 -13.47 7.65
C ASP A 128 -14.04 -12.40 6.98
N GLY A 129 -13.55 -11.17 6.87
CA GLY A 129 -14.21 -10.05 6.16
C GLY A 129 -14.97 -9.09 7.08
N GLU A 130 -15.07 -9.40 8.37
CA GLU A 130 -15.87 -8.63 9.34
C GLU A 130 -15.08 -7.58 10.12
N GLY A 131 -13.76 -7.66 10.10
CA GLY A 131 -12.87 -6.77 10.85
C GLY A 131 -12.49 -5.51 10.10
N ALA A 132 -11.84 -4.59 10.81
CA ALA A 132 -11.34 -3.34 10.22
C ALA A 132 -9.95 -3.49 9.57
N HIS A 133 -9.28 -4.62 9.81
CA HIS A 133 -7.83 -4.78 9.59
C HIS A 133 -7.50 -6.00 8.71
N TRP A 134 -6.83 -5.78 7.58
CA TRP A 134 -6.27 -6.85 6.75
C TRP A 134 -4.76 -6.96 6.98
N ILE A 135 -4.33 -8.07 7.60
CA ILE A 135 -2.93 -8.28 7.95
C ILE A 135 -2.24 -9.12 6.86
N GLU A 136 -1.28 -8.50 6.18
CA GLU A 136 -0.58 -9.07 5.03
C GLU A 136 0.94 -9.18 5.28
N PRO A 137 1.42 -10.34 5.77
CA PRO A 137 2.85 -10.65 5.69
C PRO A 137 3.34 -10.70 4.24
N TYR A 138 4.53 -10.16 4.01
CA TYR A 138 5.19 -10.18 2.71
C TYR A 138 6.66 -10.59 2.80
N VAL A 139 7.17 -11.05 1.66
CA VAL A 139 8.59 -11.23 1.37
C VAL A 139 8.90 -10.58 0.03
N SER A 140 10.07 -9.96 -0.07
CA SER A 140 10.54 -9.38 -1.32
C SER A 140 12.02 -9.63 -1.55
N PHE A 141 12.38 -9.55 -2.83
CA PHE A 141 13.74 -9.50 -3.31
C PHE A 141 13.87 -8.27 -4.22
N GLY A 142 14.67 -7.28 -3.84
CA GLY A 142 14.79 -5.98 -4.50
C GLY A 142 15.69 -5.96 -5.74
N GLY A 143 16.17 -7.11 -6.22
CA GLY A 143 17.12 -7.19 -7.32
C GLY A 143 18.58 -7.00 -6.90
N THR A 144 19.48 -7.28 -7.83
CA THR A 144 20.93 -7.04 -7.74
C THR A 144 21.46 -6.57 -9.09
N ASP A 145 22.69 -6.05 -9.14
CA ASP A 145 23.34 -5.67 -10.41
C ASP A 145 23.35 -6.80 -11.44
N SER A 146 23.52 -8.05 -11.00
CA SER A 146 23.53 -9.24 -11.87
C SER A 146 22.14 -9.78 -12.21
N PHE A 147 21.14 -9.42 -11.43
CA PHE A 147 19.76 -9.89 -11.57
C PHE A 147 18.81 -8.77 -11.13
N PRO A 148 18.58 -7.77 -11.99
CA PRO A 148 17.78 -6.58 -11.68
C PRO A 148 16.28 -6.89 -11.83
N VAL A 149 15.83 -7.99 -11.23
CA VAL A 149 14.41 -8.33 -11.16
C VAL A 149 14.01 -8.16 -9.71
N THR A 150 13.01 -7.32 -9.47
CA THR A 150 12.33 -7.25 -8.18
C THR A 150 11.26 -8.32 -8.14
N LEU A 151 11.19 -9.07 -7.05
CA LEU A 151 10.15 -10.06 -6.78
C LEU A 151 9.47 -9.71 -5.47
N TYR A 152 8.16 -9.87 -5.41
CA TYR A 152 7.36 -9.61 -4.23
C TYR A 152 6.27 -10.67 -4.11
N ALA A 153 6.04 -11.15 -2.89
CA ALA A 153 4.95 -12.06 -2.58
C ALA A 153 4.33 -11.63 -1.25
N ALA A 154 3.01 -11.52 -1.21
CA ALA A 154 2.28 -11.12 -0.01
C ALA A 154 1.01 -11.95 0.15
N TYR A 155 0.73 -12.32 1.38
CA TYR A 155 -0.31 -13.28 1.73
C TYR A 155 -1.27 -12.66 2.72
N MET A 156 -2.54 -12.53 2.35
CA MET A 156 -3.57 -11.94 3.20
C MET A 156 -3.93 -12.92 4.32
N ALA A 157 -3.22 -12.83 5.44
CA ALA A 157 -3.27 -13.82 6.52
C ALA A 157 -4.47 -13.61 7.47
N HIS A 158 -5.10 -12.44 7.41
CA HIS A 158 -6.22 -12.08 8.27
C HIS A 158 -7.26 -11.24 7.51
N ASN A 159 -8.51 -11.39 7.93
CA ASN A 159 -9.69 -10.68 7.41
C ASN A 159 -10.01 -10.89 5.91
N ASP A 160 -9.34 -11.85 5.27
CA ASP A 160 -9.65 -12.27 3.90
C ASP A 160 -10.04 -13.75 3.90
N VAL A 161 -11.28 -14.00 3.45
CA VAL A 161 -11.93 -15.33 3.44
C VAL A 161 -11.21 -16.36 2.58
N ASP A 162 -10.48 -15.92 1.55
CA ASP A 162 -9.78 -16.81 0.63
C ASP A 162 -8.25 -16.84 0.89
N ASN A 163 -7.75 -16.07 1.86
CA ASN A 163 -6.33 -15.87 2.13
C ASN A 163 -5.50 -15.63 0.85
N SER A 164 -5.87 -14.58 0.13
CA SER A 164 -5.36 -14.23 -1.18
C SER A 164 -3.83 -14.09 -1.17
N LEU A 165 -3.19 -14.68 -2.18
CA LEU A 165 -1.75 -14.58 -2.40
C LEU A 165 -1.48 -13.69 -3.61
N TYR A 166 -0.86 -12.54 -3.39
CA TYR A 166 -0.37 -11.68 -4.45
C TYR A 166 1.09 -11.98 -4.76
N LEU A 167 1.42 -12.07 -6.04
CA LEU A 167 2.77 -12.24 -6.56
C LEU A 167 3.07 -11.11 -7.55
N ASN A 168 4.25 -10.50 -7.48
CA ASN A 168 4.69 -9.49 -8.43
C ASN A 168 6.14 -9.73 -8.85
N ALA A 169 6.42 -9.44 -10.12
CA ALA A 169 7.75 -9.33 -10.65
C ALA A 169 7.89 -8.05 -11.47
N SER A 170 8.99 -7.31 -11.29
CA SER A 170 9.26 -6.11 -12.08
C SER A 170 10.73 -5.96 -12.44
N VAL A 171 10.98 -5.24 -13.53
CA VAL A 171 12.32 -4.95 -14.05
C VAL A 171 12.47 -3.46 -14.32
N PRO A 172 13.53 -2.81 -13.79
CA PRO A 172 13.84 -1.44 -14.14
C PRO A 172 14.65 -1.38 -15.44
N PHE A 173 14.51 -0.29 -16.18
CA PHE A 173 15.36 0.06 -17.31
C PHE A 173 15.38 1.59 -17.48
N THR A 174 16.24 2.10 -18.36
CA THR A 174 16.38 3.55 -18.57
C THR A 174 16.26 3.87 -20.04
N VAL A 175 15.51 4.93 -20.37
CA VAL A 175 15.38 5.46 -21.73
C VAL A 175 15.75 6.94 -21.70
N GLY A 176 16.98 7.26 -22.13
CA GLY A 176 17.52 8.61 -22.02
C GLY A 176 17.71 9.01 -20.55
N GLU A 177 17.05 10.08 -20.12
CA GLU A 177 17.06 10.57 -18.73
C GLU A 177 15.84 10.08 -17.91
N VAL A 178 15.00 9.22 -18.50
CA VAL A 178 13.78 8.73 -17.85
C VAL A 178 14.03 7.33 -17.30
N GLU A 179 13.80 7.19 -16.01
CA GLU A 179 13.77 5.90 -15.33
C GLU A 179 12.45 5.22 -15.68
N MET A 180 12.52 3.95 -16.06
CA MET A 180 11.37 3.18 -16.50
C MET A 180 11.30 1.88 -15.70
N SER A 181 10.10 1.33 -15.58
CA SER A 181 9.91 -0.02 -15.05
C SER A 181 8.80 -0.74 -15.80
N PHE A 182 8.93 -2.06 -15.92
CA PHE A 182 7.84 -2.93 -16.34
C PHE A 182 7.60 -3.97 -15.26
N GLY A 183 6.35 -4.11 -14.83
CA GLY A 183 5.91 -5.05 -13.80
C GLY A 183 4.71 -5.87 -14.23
N ILE A 184 4.59 -7.06 -13.64
CA ILE A 184 3.42 -7.93 -13.74
C ILE A 184 3.07 -8.48 -12.36
N GLY A 185 1.80 -8.38 -11.99
CA GLY A 185 1.22 -8.87 -10.76
C GLY A 185 0.13 -9.90 -10.99
N ALA A 186 0.02 -10.87 -10.08
CA ALA A 186 -0.92 -11.97 -10.17
C ALA A 186 -1.56 -12.30 -8.81
N SER A 187 -2.85 -12.63 -8.84
CA SER A 187 -3.51 -13.37 -7.77
C SER A 187 -3.24 -14.86 -7.97
N ALA A 188 -2.69 -15.52 -6.95
CA ALA A 188 -2.28 -16.92 -7.01
C ALA A 188 -3.30 -17.84 -6.32
N GLY A 189 -4.50 -17.92 -6.89
CA GLY A 189 -5.56 -18.79 -6.40
C GLY A 189 -6.92 -18.17 -6.57
N LYS A 190 -7.94 -18.85 -6.04
CA LYS A 190 -9.25 -18.21 -5.86
C LYS A 190 -9.08 -17.06 -4.86
N SER A 191 -9.72 -15.94 -5.13
CA SER A 191 -9.75 -14.77 -4.25
C SER A 191 -10.98 -13.93 -4.55
N ALA A 192 -11.85 -13.76 -3.56
CA ALA A 192 -12.94 -12.79 -3.59
C ALA A 192 -12.39 -11.36 -3.69
N PHE A 193 -11.34 -11.05 -2.92
CA PHE A 193 -10.67 -9.73 -2.91
C PHE A 193 -10.24 -9.28 -4.31
N TYR A 194 -9.62 -10.17 -5.10
CA TYR A 194 -9.20 -9.90 -6.47
C TYR A 194 -10.25 -10.27 -7.54
N ALA A 195 -11.39 -10.82 -7.13
CA ALA A 195 -12.41 -11.41 -7.99
C ALA A 195 -11.82 -12.40 -9.02
N THR A 196 -11.16 -13.44 -8.51
CA THR A 196 -10.46 -14.47 -9.30
C THR A 196 -10.89 -15.87 -8.87
N ASP A 197 -11.04 -16.79 -9.82
CA ASP A 197 -11.37 -18.21 -9.55
C ASP A 197 -10.13 -19.14 -9.53
N GLY A 198 -8.94 -18.56 -9.70
CA GLY A 198 -7.68 -19.27 -9.85
C GLY A 198 -6.54 -18.31 -10.18
N PHE A 199 -5.39 -18.85 -10.60
CA PHE A 199 -4.26 -18.02 -10.98
C PHE A 199 -4.64 -17.05 -12.12
N SER A 200 -4.46 -15.76 -11.87
CA SER A 200 -4.85 -14.70 -12.79
C SER A 200 -3.87 -13.54 -12.73
N ILE A 201 -3.52 -12.98 -13.89
CA ILE A 201 -2.75 -11.73 -13.97
C ILE A 201 -3.72 -10.58 -13.70
N ILE A 202 -3.46 -9.81 -12.65
CA ILE A 202 -4.37 -8.75 -12.19
C ILE A 202 -3.78 -7.35 -12.40
N ASP A 203 -2.47 -7.24 -12.62
CA ASP A 203 -1.87 -5.99 -13.03
C ASP A 203 -0.68 -6.21 -13.97
N MET A 204 -0.54 -5.27 -14.90
CA MET A 204 0.64 -5.05 -15.72
C MET A 204 0.91 -3.56 -15.71
N VAL A 205 2.13 -3.17 -15.33
CA VAL A 205 2.47 -1.75 -15.11
C VAL A 205 3.66 -1.38 -15.97
N LEU A 206 3.50 -0.35 -16.80
CA LEU A 206 4.61 0.37 -17.41
C LEU A 206 4.74 1.72 -16.72
N GLY A 207 5.77 1.86 -15.90
CA GLY A 207 6.07 3.08 -15.15
C GLY A 207 7.18 3.90 -15.80
N ALA A 208 7.11 5.22 -15.61
CA ALA A 208 8.16 6.16 -15.95
C ALA A 208 8.28 7.23 -14.84
N SER A 209 9.50 7.58 -14.45
CA SER A 209 9.79 8.62 -13.46
C SER A 209 10.96 9.50 -13.88
N LYS A 210 10.92 10.76 -13.44
CA LYS A 210 12.05 11.70 -13.51
C LYS A 210 11.89 12.81 -12.48
N SER A 211 12.99 13.41 -12.08
CA SER A 211 12.99 14.65 -11.32
C SER A 211 13.02 15.86 -12.27
N ILE A 212 12.11 16.81 -12.07
CA ILE A 212 12.08 18.08 -12.82
C ILE A 212 12.80 19.14 -11.98
N PRO A 213 13.94 19.70 -12.42
CA PRO A 213 14.59 20.78 -11.69
C PRO A 213 13.71 22.03 -11.73
N ILE A 214 13.32 22.52 -10.55
CA ILE A 214 12.55 23.77 -10.39
C ILE A 214 13.49 24.90 -9.97
N THR A 215 14.43 24.60 -9.09
CA THR A 215 15.50 25.51 -8.64
C THR A 215 16.79 24.72 -8.40
N ASP A 216 17.90 25.42 -8.15
CA ASP A 216 19.18 24.79 -7.79
C ASP A 216 19.14 23.91 -6.51
N LYS A 217 18.09 24.02 -5.71
CA LYS A 217 17.92 23.30 -4.43
C LYS A 217 16.68 22.42 -4.36
N PHE A 218 15.85 22.46 -5.40
CA PHE A 218 14.57 21.77 -5.40
C PHE A 218 14.30 21.20 -6.78
N GLU A 219 14.16 19.88 -6.80
CA GLU A 219 13.64 19.14 -7.93
C GLU A 219 12.31 18.53 -7.51
N LEU A 220 11.39 18.44 -8.46
CA LEU A 220 10.09 17.83 -8.27
C LEU A 220 10.09 16.44 -8.91
N PRO A 221 10.11 15.37 -8.12
CA PRO A 221 9.88 14.01 -8.62
C PRO A 221 8.47 13.92 -9.23
N VAL A 222 8.40 13.45 -10.47
CA VAL A 222 7.14 13.15 -11.15
C VAL A 222 7.16 11.74 -11.69
N SER A 223 6.00 11.11 -11.74
CA SER A 223 5.82 9.77 -12.29
C SER A 223 4.59 9.67 -13.17
N VAL A 224 4.60 8.70 -14.08
CA VAL A 224 3.41 8.26 -14.81
C VAL A 224 3.43 6.75 -14.95
N SER A 225 2.26 6.12 -14.78
CA SER A 225 2.10 4.68 -14.90
C SER A 225 0.91 4.37 -15.80
N TYR A 226 1.15 3.57 -16.84
CA TYR A 226 0.08 2.88 -17.56
C TYR A 226 -0.13 1.51 -16.92
N ILE A 227 -1.34 1.30 -16.38
CA ILE A 227 -1.71 0.10 -15.63
C ILE A 227 -2.80 -0.62 -16.41
N LEU A 228 -2.64 -1.91 -16.64
CA LEU A 228 -3.65 -2.77 -17.26
C LEU A 228 -3.97 -3.91 -16.30
N ASN A 229 -5.25 -4.08 -15.96
CA ASN A 229 -5.77 -5.26 -15.30
C ASN A 229 -6.45 -6.13 -16.38
N PRO A 230 -5.77 -7.17 -16.91
CA PRO A 230 -6.31 -7.95 -18.01
C PRO A 230 -7.44 -8.88 -17.56
N THR A 231 -7.49 -9.25 -16.28
CA THR A 231 -8.59 -10.07 -15.72
C THR A 231 -9.90 -9.28 -15.68
N HIS A 232 -9.82 -7.99 -15.37
CA HIS A 232 -10.99 -7.11 -15.27
C HIS A 232 -11.23 -6.25 -16.53
N GLU A 233 -10.39 -6.40 -17.56
CA GLU A 233 -10.43 -5.63 -18.80
C GLU A 233 -10.45 -4.10 -18.59
N LYS A 234 -9.73 -3.61 -17.56
CA LYS A 234 -9.62 -2.19 -17.22
C LYS A 234 -8.20 -1.69 -17.39
N SER A 235 -8.05 -0.44 -17.79
CA SER A 235 -6.75 0.23 -17.83
C SER A 235 -6.82 1.63 -17.25
N TYR A 236 -5.71 2.07 -16.68
CA TYR A 236 -5.56 3.35 -16.00
C TYR A 236 -4.28 4.03 -16.47
N LEU A 237 -4.31 5.37 -16.52
CA LEU A 237 -3.12 6.19 -16.69
C LEU A 237 -3.04 7.11 -15.47
N VAL A 238 -2.06 6.86 -14.61
CA VAL A 238 -1.91 7.56 -13.32
C VAL A 238 -0.69 8.46 -13.40
N PHE A 239 -0.86 9.74 -13.10
CA PHE A 239 0.23 10.68 -12.92
C PHE A 239 0.46 10.94 -11.43
N GLY A 240 1.71 11.01 -11.01
CA GLY A 240 2.11 11.21 -9.62
C GLY A 240 3.13 12.34 -9.44
N ILE A 241 3.09 12.96 -8.27
CA ILE A 241 4.09 13.89 -7.76
C ILE A 241 4.45 13.43 -6.35
N SER A 242 5.74 13.42 -5.99
CA SER A 242 6.22 13.08 -4.64
C SER A 242 6.88 14.28 -3.98
N LEU A 243 6.60 14.51 -2.70
CA LEU A 243 7.12 15.62 -1.89
C LEU A 243 7.79 15.13 -0.60
#